data_AF-A0A6V7HQZ0-F1
#
_entry.id   AF-A0A6V7HQZ0-F1
#
_cell.length_a   1.000
_cell.length_b   1.000
_cell.length_c   1.000
_cell.angle_alpha   90.00
_cell.angle_beta   90.00
_cell.angle_gamma   90.00
#
_symmetry.space_group_name_H-M   'P 1'
#
loop_
_entity.id
_entity.type
_entity.pdbx_description
1 polymer ?
#
loop_
_entity_poly.entity_id
_entity_poly.type
_entity_poly.pdbx_seq_one_letter_code
_entity_poly.pdbx_strand_id
1 'polypeptide(L)' 'MVREGFELIAQGAEARIYKGSYLGKQTLIKERFRKTYRHPDLDDALSKDR' A
#
# COMPACT_ATOMS: atom_id res chain seq x y z
N MET A 1 3.56 -9.51 -7.99
CA MET A 1 4.29 -9.86 -6.76
C MET A 1 5.38 -8.79 -6.60
N VAL A 2 5.13 -7.73 -5.82
CA VAL A 2 5.94 -6.47 -5.80
C VAL A 2 7.15 -6.56 -4.85
N ARG A 3 7.57 -7.77 -4.43
CA ARG A 3 8.32 -7.92 -3.17
C ARG A 3 9.76 -8.42 -3.27
N GLU A 4 10.37 -8.43 -4.44
CA GLU A 4 11.82 -8.63 -4.48
C GLU A 4 12.52 -7.30 -4.14
N GLY A 5 13.28 -7.28 -3.04
CA GLY A 5 14.08 -6.13 -2.61
C GLY A 5 13.35 -5.08 -1.75
N PHE A 6 12.16 -5.38 -1.23
CA PHE A 6 11.40 -4.49 -0.35
C PHE A 6 11.07 -5.14 1.00
N GLU A 7 11.47 -4.49 2.09
CA GLU A 7 11.27 -4.92 3.48
C GLU A 7 10.04 -4.25 4.09
N LEU A 8 9.18 -5.02 4.76
CA LEU A 8 8.04 -4.46 5.52
C LEU A 8 8.58 -3.73 6.75
N ILE A 9 8.32 -2.43 6.85
CA ILE A 9 8.75 -1.62 8.00
C ILE A 9 7.61 -1.29 8.96
N ALA A 10 6.37 -1.26 8.47
CA ALA A 10 5.20 -0.96 9.29
C ALA A 10 3.91 -1.51 8.67
N GLN A 11 2.93 -1.85 9.51
CA GLN A 11 1.59 -2.22 9.09
C GLN A 11 0.57 -1.48 9.96
N GLY A 12 -0.33 -0.75 9.31
CA GLY A 12 -1.46 -0.10 9.95
C GLY A 12 -2.79 -0.65 9.48
N ALA A 13 -3.88 -0.03 9.92
CA ALA A 13 -5.22 -0.39 9.47
C ALA A 13 -5.40 -0.15 7.96
N GLU A 14 -4.83 0.90 7.39
CA GLU A 14 -5.09 1.27 5.99
C GLU A 14 -4.14 0.63 4.98
N ALA A 15 -2.89 0.36 5.37
CA ALA A 15 -1.85 -0.04 4.45
C ALA A 15 -0.66 -0.72 5.15
N ARG A 16 0.15 -1.40 4.35
CA ARG A 16 1.49 -1.86 4.69
C ARG A 16 2.52 -0.93 4.06
N ILE A 17 3.54 -0.56 4.82
CA ILE A 17 4.64 0.29 4.35
C ILE A 17 5.89 -0.57 4.19
N TYR A 18 6.47 -0.50 2.99
CA TYR A 18 7.72 -1.17 2.67
C TYR A 18 8.82 -0.17 2.39
N LYS A 19 10.05 -0.55 2.70
CA LYS A 19 11.26 0.20 2.36
C LYS A 19 12.11 -0.64 1.40
N GLY A 20 12.67 0.00 0.38
CA GLY A 20 13.55 -0.67 -0.57
C GLY A 20 14.20 0.31 -1.53
N SER A 21 14.71 -0.23 -2.64
CA SER A 21 15.28 0.57 -3.72
C SER A 21 14.42 0.44 -4.98
N TYR A 22 14.06 1.57 -5.56
CA TYR A 22 13.39 1.64 -6.86
C TYR A 22 14.22 2.51 -7.80
N LEU A 23 14.61 1.97 -8.96
CA LEU A 23 15.47 2.65 -9.93
C LEU A 23 16.75 3.23 -9.30
N GLY A 24 17.35 2.48 -8.37
CA GLY A 24 18.57 2.88 -7.65
C GLY A 24 18.36 3.90 -6.54
N LYS A 25 17.12 4.29 -6.22
CA LYS A 25 16.78 5.28 -5.20
C LYS A 25 16.08 4.65 -4.01
N GLN A 26 16.47 5.06 -2.80
CA GLN A 26 15.76 4.73 -1.57
C GLN A 26 14.30 5.17 -1.68
N THR A 27 13.38 4.22 -1.55
CA THR A 27 11.96 4.43 -1.83
C THR A 27 11.10 3.74 -0.78
N LEU A 28 9.95 4.35 -0.49
CA LEU A 28 8.90 3.77 0.33
C LEU A 28 7.71 3.37 -0.55
N ILE A 29 7.17 2.18 -0.31
CA ILE A 29 5.93 1.71 -0.95
C ILE A 29 4.83 1.70 0.10
N LYS A 30 3.68 2.33 -0.22
CA LYS A 30 2.45 2.23 0.56
C LYS A 30 1.46 1.30 -0.17
N GLU A 31 1.38 0.05 0.29
CA GLU A 31 0.44 -0.94 -0.24
C GLU A 31 -0.87 -0.85 0.54
N ARG A 32 -1.90 -0.23 -0.05
CA ARG A 32 -3.26 -0.24 0.50
C ARG A 32 -3.92 -1.58 0.17
N PHE A 33 -4.67 -2.13 1.12
CA PHE A 33 -5.46 -3.34 0.91
C PHE A 33 -6.96 -3.01 1.04
N ARG A 34 -7.77 -3.66 0.21
CA ARG A 34 -9.23 -3.50 0.24
C ARG A 34 -9.78 -3.95 1.58
N LYS A 35 -10.73 -3.17 2.10
CA LYS A 35 -11.45 -3.50 3.32
C LYS A 35 -12.69 -4.31 2.95
N THR A 36 -12.71 -5.58 3.34
CA THR A 36 -13.83 -6.50 3.02
C THR A 36 -15.18 -6.09 3.63
N TYR A 37 -15.16 -5.20 4.63
CA TYR A 37 -16.36 -4.65 5.25
C TYR A 37 -16.94 -3.42 4.53
N ARG A 38 -16.26 -2.87 3.52
CA ARG A 38 -16.75 -1.71 2.75
C ARG A 38 -17.43 -2.17 1.48
N HIS A 39 -18.47 -1.46 1.08
CA HIS A 39 -19.07 -1.65 -0.24
C HIS A 39 -18.02 -1.32 -1.32
N PRO A 40 -17.85 -2.14 -2.37
CA PRO A 40 -16.79 -1.96 -3.38
C PRO A 40 -16.81 -0.57 -4.02
N ASP A 41 -17.98 -0.09 -4.44
CA ASP A 41 -18.12 1.22 -5.08
C ASP A 41 -17.76 2.38 -4.15
N LEU A 42 -18.08 2.24 -2.86
CA LEU A 42 -17.75 3.22 -1.84
C LEU A 42 -16.25 3.20 -1.52
N ASP A 43 -15.63 2.02 -1.43
CA ASP A 43 -14.18 1.91 -1.21
C ASP A 43 -13.39 2.48 -2.39
N ASP A 44 -13.83 2.20 -3.62
CA ASP A 44 -13.22 2.77 -4.83
C ASP A 44 -13.37 4.29 -4.86
N ALA A 45 -14.53 4.86 -4.48
CA ALA A 45 -14.70 6.31 -4.33
C ALA A 45 -13.80 6.91 -3.25
N LEU A 46 -13.79 6.34 -2.04
CA LEU A 46 -12.96 6.78 -0.92
C LEU A 46 -11.45 6.62 -1.17
N SER A 47 -11.07 5.69 -2.04
CA SER A 47 -9.67 5.47 -2.42
C SER A 47 -9.15 6.49 -3.44
N LYS A 48 -10.04 7.08 -4.26
CA LYS A 48 -9.71 8.04 -5.33
C LYS A 48 -9.77 9.50 -4.88
N ASP A 49 -10.57 9.81 -3.88
CA ASP A 49 -10.78 11.19 -3.38
C ASP A 49 -9.59 11.76 -2.58
N ARG A 50 -8.52 10.99 -2.37
CA ARG A 50 -7.37 11.34 -1.53
C ARG A 50 -6.02 10.98 -2.13
#